data_AF-U2B1Q7-F1
#
_entry.id   AF-U2B1Q7-F1
#
_cell.length_a   1.000
_cell.length_b   1.000
_cell.length_c   1.000
_cell.angle_alpha   90.00
_cell.angle_beta   90.00
_cell.angle_gamma   90.00
#
_symmetry.space_group_name_H-M   'P 1'
#
loop_
_entity.id
_entity.type
_entity.pdbx_description
1 polymer ?
#
loop_
_entity_poly.entity_id
_entity_poly.type
_entity_poly.pdbx_seq_one_letter_code
_entity_poly.pdbx_strand_id
1 'polypeptide(L)' 'MKIVIAPDSFKESLSAPEVAVAIARGWQQVFPDAECLLRPMADGGEGTVDAL' A
#
# COMPACT_ATOMS: atom_id res chain seq x y z
N MET A 1 0.89 14.97 -9.71
CA MET A 1 0.60 13.64 -10.29
C MET A 1 -0.17 12.85 -9.24
N LYS A 2 -1.17 12.06 -9.63
CA LYS A 2 -1.98 11.27 -8.70
C LYS A 2 -1.75 9.78 -8.93
N ILE A 3 -1.46 9.04 -7.85
CA ILE A 3 -1.09 7.63 -7.91
C ILE A 3 -1.94 6.85 -6.93
N VAL A 4 -2.49 5.73 -7.40
CA VAL A 4 -3.16 4.75 -6.55
C VAL A 4 -2.15 3.65 -6.23
N ILE A 5 -1.93 3.41 -4.95
CA ILE A 5 -1.07 2.35 -4.43
C ILE A 5 -1.97 1.29 -3.84
N ALA A 6 -2.19 0.21 -4.60
CA ALA A 6 -3.11 -0.86 -4.24
C ALA A 6 -2.43 -2.24 -4.11
N PRO A 7 -1.50 -2.42 -3.14
CA PRO A 7 -0.78 -3.67 -2.96
C PRO A 7 -1.59 -4.67 -2.13
N ASP A 8 -1.19 -5.93 -2.25
CA ASP A 8 -1.52 -6.99 -1.29
C ASP A 8 -0.39 -7.11 -0.25
N SER A 9 -0.65 -7.88 0.81
CA SER A 9 0.30 -8.24 1.85
C SER A 9 1.47 -9.07 1.32
N PHE A 10 2.59 -9.00 2.02
CA PHE A 10 3.67 -9.96 1.89
C PHE A 10 3.48 -10.99 2.99
N LYS A 11 3.05 -12.19 2.61
CA LYS A 11 2.73 -13.28 3.54
C LYS A 11 3.87 -13.52 4.56
N GLU A 12 3.51 -13.63 5.83
CA GLU A 12 4.43 -13.75 6.99
C GLU A 12 5.44 -12.60 7.15
N SER A 13 5.20 -11.43 6.55
CA SER A 13 6.15 -10.31 6.56
C SER A 13 5.48 -8.97 6.81
N LEU A 14 4.86 -8.37 5.79
CA LEU A 14 4.24 -7.05 5.86
C LEU A 14 2.76 -7.15 5.52
N SER A 15 1.92 -6.50 6.30
CA SER A 15 0.50 -6.30 5.96
C SER A 15 0.36 -5.40 4.71
N ALA A 16 -0.75 -5.52 4.00
CA ALA A 16 -1.02 -4.68 2.82
C ALA A 16 -0.91 -3.17 3.10
N PRO A 17 -1.39 -2.63 4.25
CA PRO A 17 -1.18 -1.23 4.61
C PRO A 17 0.29 -0.84 4.77
N GLU A 18 1.11 -1.70 5.38
CA GLU A 18 2.55 -1.45 5.57
C GLU A 18 3.28 -1.41 4.23
N VAL A 19 2.94 -2.31 3.31
CA VAL A 19 3.46 -2.30 1.94
C VAL A 19 3.07 -0.99 1.23
N ALA A 20 1.80 -0.56 1.35
CA ALA A 20 1.32 0.66 0.72
C ALA A 20 2.08 1.91 1.21
N VAL A 21 2.32 1.99 2.52
CA VAL A 21 3.10 3.09 3.13
C VAL A 21 4.57 3.05 2.68
N ALA A 22 5.17 1.86 2.61
CA ALA A 22 6.55 1.71 2.16
C ALA A 22 6.73 2.19 0.71
N ILE A 23 5.81 1.80 -0.19
CA ILE A 23 5.80 2.26 -1.58
C ILE A 23 5.63 3.78 -1.66
N ALA A 24 4.68 4.36 -0.91
CA ALA A 24 4.44 5.80 -0.91
C ALA A 24 5.67 6.59 -0.45
N ARG A 25 6.35 6.13 0.61
CA ARG A 25 7.59 6.74 1.10
C ARG A 25 8.70 6.72 0.03
N GLY A 26 8.86 5.60 -0.68
CA GLY A 26 9.83 5.51 -1.77
C GLY A 26 9.47 6.43 -2.93
N TRP A 27 8.18 6.50 -3.29
CA TRP A 27 7.71 7.35 -4.38
C TRP A 27 7.94 8.85 -4.10
N GLN A 28 7.63 9.28 -2.88
CA GLN A 28 7.78 10.68 -2.46
C GLN A 28 9.23 11.16 -2.41
N GLN A 29 10.22 10.25 -2.35
CA GLN A 29 11.64 10.64 -2.45
C GLN A 29 12.00 11.16 -3.86
N VAL A 30 11.30 10.69 -4.90
CA VAL A 30 11.54 11.08 -6.30
C VAL A 30 10.54 12.13 -6.76
N PHE A 31 9.28 12.01 -6.31
CA PHE A 31 8.19 12.93 -6.63
C PHE A 31 7.50 13.43 -5.36
N PRO A 32 8.07 14.45 -4.68
CA PRO A 32 7.56 14.93 -3.39
C PRO A 32 6.10 15.41 -3.43
N ASP A 33 5.67 15.98 -4.56
CA ASP A 33 4.32 16.54 -4.75
C ASP A 33 3.32 15.53 -5.31
N ALA A 34 3.66 14.23 -5.35
CA ALA A 34 2.74 13.19 -5.78
C ALA A 34 1.65 12.96 -4.73
N GLU A 35 0.38 13.04 -5.15
CA GLU A 35 -0.76 12.64 -4.32
C GLU A 35 -0.86 11.11 -4.34
N CYS A 36 -0.49 10.47 -3.23
CA CYS A 36 -0.51 9.02 -3.07
C CYS A 36 -1.81 8.57 -2.37
N LEU A 37 -2.69 7.91 -3.11
CA LEU A 37 -3.89 7.26 -2.57
C LEU A 37 -3.58 5.81 -2.22
N LEU A 38 -3.55 5.50 -0.92
CA LEU A 38 -3.34 4.14 -0.44
C LEU A 38 -4.66 3.36 -0.46
N ARG A 39 -4.65 2.19 -1.07
CA ARG A 39 -5.78 1.26 -1.21
C ARG A 39 -5.29 -0.17 -0.96
N PRO A 40 -4.87 -0.51 0.28
CA PRO A 40 -4.45 -1.87 0.59
C PRO A 40 -5.55 -2.84 0.17
N MET A 41 -5.16 -3.92 -0.48
CA MET A 41 -6.06 -4.91 -1.04
C MET A 41 -5.94 -6.22 -0.25
N ALA A 42 -7.00 -7.02 -0.33
CA ALA A 42 -7.00 -8.40 0.10
C ALA A 42 -7.95 -9.21 -0.79
N ASP A 43 -7.71 -10.52 -0.89
CA ASP A 43 -8.44 -11.43 -1.77
C ASP A 43 -9.56 -12.24 -1.06
N GLY A 44 -9.82 -11.95 0.22
CA GLY A 44 -10.73 -12.70 1.06
C GLY A 44 -10.05 -13.72 1.99
N GLY A 45 -8.72 -13.86 1.88
CA GLY A 45 -7.90 -14.65 2.79
C GLY A 45 -7.57 -13.96 4.11
N GLU A 46 -6.53 -14.48 4.78
CA GLU A 46 -5.97 -13.92 6.01
C GLU A 46 -5.45 -12.49 5.74
N GLY A 47 -5.75 -11.53 6.62
CA GLY A 47 -5.42 -10.11 6.42
C GLY A 47 -6.49 -9.28 5.70
N THR A 48 -7.62 -9.87 5.28
CA THR A 48 -8.73 -9.12 4.65
C THR A 48 -9.37 -8.09 5.56
N VAL A 49 -9.47 -8.37 6.86
CA VAL A 49 -10.03 -7.41 7.84
C VAL A 49 -9.11 -6.19 7.99
N ASP A 50 -7.80 -6.38 7.90
CA ASP A 50 -6.82 -5.31 8.05
C ASP A 50 -6.68 -4.45 6.77
N ALA A 51 -7.19 -4.94 5.64
CA ALA A 51 -7.17 -4.23 4.35
C ALA A 51 -8.44 -3.40 4.07
N LEU A 52 -9.56 -3.64 4.79
CA LEU A 52 -10.83 -2.93 4.65
C LEU A 52 -10.92 -1.71 5.57
#